data_AF-A0A6I3RZN2-F1
#
_entry.id   AF-A0A6I3RZN2-F1
#
_cell.length_a   1.000
_cell.length_b   1.000
_cell.length_c   1.000
_cell.angle_alpha   90.00
_cell.angle_beta   90.00
_cell.angle_gamma   90.00
#
_symmetry.space_group_name_H-M   'P 1'
#
loop_
_entity.id
_entity.type
_entity.pdbx_description
1 polymer ?
#
loop_
_entity_poly.entity_id
_entity_poly.type
_entity_poly.pdbx_seq_one_letter_code
_entity_poly.pdbx_strand_id
1 'polypeptide(L)'
;MKMMSTILHWTCDPTSASMASLLFRWAIALAMLPYGVQKLFHPENAAKFPKVLFFSPKVGYYSAAIIETFVPLFLMAGLLTRLAVIPAIVSFTIATKVTIGKDLTSPALPYLFGLIAIFIVGSGLYSVDYWLLYALAGN
;
A
#
# COMPACT_ATOMS: atom_id res chain seq x y z
N MET A 1 28.03 -1.49 29.18
CA MET A 1 28.24 -2.21 27.89
C MET A 1 27.15 -3.26 27.60
N LYS A 2 26.78 -4.16 28.54
CA LYS A 2 25.69 -5.16 28.37
C LYS A 2 24.30 -4.59 28.06
N MET A 3 23.93 -3.43 28.62
CA MET A 3 22.65 -2.78 28.34
C MET A 3 22.59 -2.21 26.91
N MET A 4 23.73 -1.75 26.38
CA MET A 4 23.84 -1.18 25.03
C MET A 4 23.80 -2.27 23.95
N SER A 5 24.44 -3.43 24.19
CA SER A 5 24.27 -4.61 23.32
C SER A 5 22.87 -5.21 23.41
N THR A 6 22.16 -5.01 24.54
CA THR A 6 20.77 -5.47 24.71
C THR A 6 19.79 -4.68 23.85
N ILE A 7 20.00 -3.37 23.74
CA ILE A 7 19.20 -2.50 22.86
C ILE A 7 19.50 -2.77 21.38
N LEU A 8 20.76 -3.08 21.04
CA LEU A 8 21.18 -3.32 19.65
C LEU A 8 20.74 -4.68 19.07
N HIS A 9 20.45 -5.69 19.90
CA HIS A 9 20.05 -7.03 19.43
C HIS A 9 18.54 -7.29 19.48
N TRP A 10 17.68 -6.27 19.57
CA TRP A 10 16.22 -6.43 19.62
C TRP A 10 15.73 -7.37 18.51
N THR A 11 15.51 -8.63 18.86
CA THR A 11 14.92 -9.62 17.97
C THR A 11 13.42 -9.47 18.05
N CYS A 12 12.80 -9.37 16.89
CA CYS A 12 11.36 -9.28 16.78
C CYS A 12 10.78 -10.70 16.88
N ASP A 13 10.06 -11.01 17.95
CA ASP A 13 9.31 -12.26 18.05
C ASP A 13 8.26 -12.33 16.93
N PRO A 14 7.90 -13.51 16.42
CA PRO A 14 6.97 -13.65 15.28
C PRO A 14 5.61 -12.96 15.48
N THR A 15 5.14 -12.90 16.74
CA THR A 15 3.90 -12.21 17.13
C THR A 15 4.05 -10.69 17.01
N SER A 16 5.16 -10.14 17.52
CA SER A 16 5.47 -8.72 17.40
C SER A 16 5.69 -8.29 15.94
N ALA A 17 6.31 -9.15 15.11
CA ALA A 17 6.48 -8.91 13.68
C ALA A 17 5.13 -8.85 12.95
N SER A 18 4.20 -9.74 13.33
CA SER A 18 2.85 -9.76 12.77
C SER A 18 2.02 -8.55 13.20
N MET A 19 2.18 -8.09 14.45
CA MET A 19 1.54 -6.88 14.94
C MET A 19 2.08 -5.64 14.21
N ALA A 20 3.41 -5.56 14.01
CA ALA A 20 4.05 -4.50 13.25
C ALA A 20 3.57 -4.47 11.79
N SER A 21 3.44 -5.64 11.14
CA SER A 21 2.86 -5.75 9.80
C SER A 21 1.43 -5.20 9.75
N LEU A 22 0.57 -5.56 10.72
CA LEU A 22 -0.80 -5.08 10.78
C LEU A 22 -0.86 -3.55 10.90
N LEU A 23 -0.12 -2.99 11.86
CA LEU A 23 -0.05 -1.54 12.08
C LEU A 23 0.48 -0.82 10.83
N PHE A 24 1.51 -1.37 10.19
CA PHE A 24 2.09 -0.79 8.99
C PHE A 24 1.10 -0.81 7.81
N ARG A 25 0.37 -1.91 7.61
CA ARG A 25 -0.70 -2.00 6.61
C ARG A 25 -1.77 -0.94 6.83
N TRP A 26 -2.21 -0.78 8.08
CA TRP A 26 -3.20 0.24 8.44
C TRP A 26 -2.69 1.65 8.22
N ALA A 27 -1.45 1.95 8.63
CA ALA A 27 -0.84 3.27 8.46
C ALA A 27 -0.79 3.66 6.97
N ILE A 28 -0.29 2.79 6.10
CA ILE A 28 -0.21 3.06 4.66
C ILE A 28 -1.62 3.12 4.04
N ALA A 29 -2.52 2.19 4.39
CA ALA A 29 -3.86 2.17 3.83
C ALA A 29 -4.68 3.42 4.20
N LEU A 30 -4.68 3.81 5.48
CA LEU A 30 -5.41 5.01 5.93
C LEU A 30 -4.84 6.30 5.33
N ALA A 31 -3.53 6.36 5.14
CA ALA A 31 -2.89 7.51 4.52
C ALA A 31 -3.11 7.56 2.99
N MET A 32 -3.28 6.40 2.35
CA MET A 32 -3.53 6.26 0.91
C MET A 32 -5.00 6.49 0.53
N LEU A 33 -5.95 6.06 1.36
CA LEU A 33 -7.39 6.10 1.09
C LEU A 33 -7.92 7.51 0.70
N PRO A 34 -7.50 8.62 1.34
CA PRO A 34 -7.92 9.96 0.94
C PRO A 34 -7.57 10.29 -0.51
N TYR A 35 -6.45 9.81 -1.05
CA TYR A 35 -6.05 10.09 -2.43
C TYR A 35 -7.01 9.43 -3.44
N GLY A 36 -7.41 8.19 -3.19
CA GLY A 36 -8.39 7.50 -4.03
C GLY A 36 -9.77 8.15 -3.95
N VAL A 37 -10.22 8.42 -2.72
CA VAL A 37 -11.53 9.03 -2.46
C VAL A 37 -11.64 10.41 -3.10
N GLN A 38 -10.62 11.27 -2.92
CA GLN A 38 -10.59 12.59 -3.56
C GLN A 38 -10.66 12.49 -5.08
N LYS A 39 -10.03 11.47 -5.68
CA LYS A 39 -10.12 11.26 -7.13
C LYS A 39 -11.51 10.85 -7.59
N LEU A 40 -12.24 10.06 -6.81
CA LEU A 40 -13.63 9.70 -7.13
C LEU A 40 -14.57 10.90 -7.06
N PHE A 41 -14.35 11.81 -6.10
CA PHE A 41 -15.20 12.98 -5.90
C PHE A 41 -14.89 14.18 -6.81
N HIS A 42 -13.73 14.22 -7.48
CA HIS A 42 -13.31 15.33 -8.34
C HIS A 42 -13.05 14.89 -9.80
N PRO A 43 -14.05 14.32 -10.50
CA PRO A 43 -13.88 13.79 -11.86
C PRO A 43 -13.44 14.85 -12.89
N GLU A 44 -13.64 16.14 -12.61
CA GLU A 44 -13.16 17.25 -13.44
C GLU A 44 -11.63 17.28 -13.59
N ASN A 45 -10.90 16.72 -12.62
CA ASN A 45 -9.44 16.62 -12.68
C ASN A 45 -8.95 15.51 -13.62
N ALA A 46 -9.85 14.64 -14.11
CA ALA A 46 -9.51 13.57 -15.03
C ALA A 46 -8.93 14.09 -16.37
N ALA A 47 -9.31 15.30 -16.79
CA ALA A 47 -8.79 15.93 -18.00
C ALA A 47 -7.34 16.42 -17.86
N LYS A 48 -6.92 16.76 -16.62
CA LYS A 48 -5.58 17.26 -16.30
C LYS A 48 -4.62 16.13 -15.90
N PHE A 49 -5.11 14.89 -15.85
CA PHE A 49 -4.30 13.76 -15.43
C PHE A 49 -3.19 13.50 -16.46
N PRO A 50 -1.95 13.22 -16.02
CA PRO A 50 -0.88 12.84 -16.92
C PRO A 50 -1.28 11.62 -17.75
N LYS A 51 -0.91 11.62 -19.03
CA LYS A 51 -1.12 10.46 -19.89
C LYS A 51 -0.25 9.31 -19.36
N VAL A 52 -0.89 8.19 -19.04
CA VAL A 52 -0.23 7.00 -18.51
C VAL A 52 -0.09 5.98 -19.62
N LEU A 53 1.16 5.66 -20.00
CA LEU A 53 1.46 4.66 -21.03
C LEU A 53 0.64 4.91 -22.33
N PHE A 54 -0.15 3.91 -22.74
CA PHE A 54 -1.01 3.94 -23.93
C PHE A 54 -2.46 4.36 -23.64
N PHE A 55 -2.81 4.62 -22.37
CA PHE A 55 -4.18 4.93 -21.98
C PHE A 55 -4.48 6.43 -22.08
N SER A 56 -5.77 6.74 -22.27
CA SER A 56 -6.28 8.11 -22.16
C SER A 56 -6.17 8.62 -20.71
N PRO A 57 -5.88 9.92 -20.49
CA PRO A 57 -5.87 10.54 -19.16
C PRO A 57 -7.07 10.17 -18.29
N LYS A 58 -8.28 10.15 -18.86
CA LYS A 58 -9.50 9.79 -18.14
C LYS A 58 -9.48 8.34 -17.65
N VAL A 59 -9.06 7.40 -18.50
CA VAL A 59 -8.98 5.97 -18.14
C VAL A 59 -7.94 5.75 -17.04
N GLY A 60 -6.79 6.41 -17.14
CA GLY A 60 -5.76 6.38 -16.10
C GLY A 60 -6.26 6.95 -14.77
N TYR A 61 -6.99 8.06 -14.81
CA TYR A 61 -7.55 8.73 -13.63
C TYR A 61 -8.55 7.84 -12.88
N TYR A 62 -9.56 7.30 -13.57
CA TYR A 62 -10.56 6.46 -12.94
C TYR A 62 -9.98 5.12 -12.46
N SER A 63 -9.07 4.53 -13.23
CA SER A 63 -8.35 3.31 -12.79
C SER A 63 -7.59 3.58 -11.49
N ALA A 64 -6.83 4.68 -11.42
CA ALA A 64 -6.11 5.07 -10.22
C ALA A 64 -7.06 5.36 -9.05
N ALA A 65 -8.19 6.02 -9.29
CA ALA A 65 -9.20 6.31 -8.26
C ALA A 65 -9.78 5.04 -7.64
N ILE A 66 -10.12 4.05 -8.46
CA ILE A 66 -10.63 2.75 -8.00
C ILE A 66 -9.55 2.01 -7.23
N ILE A 67 -8.35 1.87 -7.80
CA ILE A 67 -7.22 1.19 -7.16
C ILE A 67 -6.93 1.82 -5.80
N GLU A 68 -6.80 3.15 -5.75
CA GLU A 68 -6.43 3.87 -4.53
C GLU A 68 -7.56 3.96 -3.49
N THR A 69 -8.79 3.59 -3.84
CA THR A 69 -9.92 3.53 -2.89
C THR A 69 -10.12 2.12 -2.36
N PHE A 70 -10.13 1.10 -3.23
CA PHE A 70 -10.46 -0.27 -2.83
C PHE A 70 -9.25 -1.05 -2.30
N VAL A 71 -8.05 -0.85 -2.85
CA VAL A 71 -6.85 -1.56 -2.38
C VAL A 71 -6.53 -1.28 -0.90
N PRO A 72 -6.62 -0.04 -0.40
CA PRO A 72 -6.45 0.22 1.03
C PRO A 72 -7.41 -0.57 1.92
N LEU A 73 -8.66 -0.79 1.48
CA LEU A 73 -9.63 -1.58 2.24
C LEU A 73 -9.21 -3.05 2.32
N PHE A 74 -8.72 -3.63 1.22
CA PHE A 74 -8.17 -4.98 1.20
C PHE A 74 -6.89 -5.12 2.05
N LEU A 75 -6.03 -4.10 2.02
CA LEU A 75 -4.83 -4.00 2.86
C LEU A 75 -5.15 -4.00 4.35
N MET A 76 -6.15 -3.21 4.77
CA MET A 76 -6.61 -3.13 6.16
C MET A 76 -7.19 -4.47 6.63
N ALA A 77 -8.03 -5.10 5.79
CA ALA A 77 -8.57 -6.43 6.07
C ALA A 77 -7.49 -7.52 6.07
N GLY A 78 -6.37 -7.29 5.37
CA GLY A 78 -5.36 -8.32 5.18
C GLY A 78 -5.83 -9.45 4.26
N LEU A 79 -6.59 -9.09 3.22
CA LEU A 79 -7.09 -10.03 2.21
C LEU A 79 -6.30 -9.87 0.91
N LEU A 80 -5.81 -10.99 0.40
CA LEU A 80 -4.93 -11.12 -0.76
C LEU A 80 -3.82 -10.06 -0.77
N THR A 81 -3.22 -9.76 0.38
CA THR A 81 -2.34 -8.60 0.59
C THR A 81 -1.24 -8.45 -0.46
N ARG A 82 -0.58 -9.54 -0.86
CA ARG A 82 0.45 -9.51 -1.91
C ARG A 82 -0.13 -9.15 -3.29
N LEU A 83 -1.31 -9.67 -3.62
CA LEU A 83 -1.96 -9.40 -4.91
C LEU A 83 -2.61 -8.01 -4.95
N ALA A 84 -3.25 -7.61 -3.85
CA ALA A 84 -3.90 -6.31 -3.69
C ALA A 84 -2.91 -5.15 -3.80
N VAL A 85 -1.68 -5.33 -3.29
CA VAL A 85 -0.64 -4.29 -3.33
C VAL A 85 -0.08 -4.02 -4.73
N ILE A 86 -0.05 -5.01 -5.63
CA ILE A 86 0.51 -4.87 -6.98
C ILE A 86 -0.09 -3.67 -7.75
N PRO A 87 -1.42 -3.55 -7.90
CA PRO A 87 -2.00 -2.41 -8.61
C PRO A 87 -1.72 -1.07 -7.91
N ALA A 88 -1.64 -1.04 -6.58
CA ALA A 88 -1.26 0.17 -5.83
C ALA A 88 0.19 0.59 -6.09
N ILE A 89 1.14 -0.36 -6.14
CA ILE A 89 2.54 -0.09 -6.50
C ILE A 89 2.61 0.53 -7.90
N VAL A 90 1.84 0.01 -8.86
CA VAL A 90 1.81 0.56 -10.22
C VAL A 90 1.29 2.00 -10.20
N SER A 91 0.18 2.27 -9.50
CA SER A 91 -0.39 3.64 -9.40
C SER A 91 0.61 4.64 -8.81
N PHE A 92 1.24 4.29 -7.69
CA PHE A 92 2.20 5.16 -7.03
C PHE A 92 3.53 5.28 -7.81
N THR A 93 3.96 4.25 -8.54
CA THR A 93 5.11 4.36 -9.45
C THR A 93 4.86 5.42 -10.52
N ILE A 94 3.66 5.44 -11.11
CA ILE A 94 3.26 6.45 -12.09
C ILE A 94 3.22 7.83 -11.42
N ALA A 95 2.61 7.95 -10.24
CA ALA A 95 2.54 9.21 -9.50
C ALA A 95 3.95 9.76 -9.21
N THR A 96 4.86 8.92 -8.71
CA THR A 96 6.25 9.28 -8.42
C THR A 96 6.99 9.75 -9.67
N LYS A 97 6.84 9.08 -10.82
CA LYS A 97 7.45 9.54 -12.09
C LYS A 97 6.96 10.92 -12.52
N VAL A 98 5.69 11.22 -12.27
CA VAL A 98 5.08 12.52 -12.61
C VAL A 98 5.53 13.61 -11.65
N THR A 99 5.67 13.29 -10.35
CA THR A 99 5.99 14.29 -9.32
C THR A 99 7.48 14.54 -9.15
N ILE A 100 8.37 13.55 -9.36
CA ILE A 100 9.82 13.73 -9.22
C ILE A 100 10.38 14.87 -10.10
N GLY A 101 9.77 15.15 -11.25
CA GLY A 101 10.16 16.27 -12.11
C GLY A 101 9.60 17.64 -11.72
N LYS A 102 8.72 17.72 -10.71
CA LYS A 102 8.00 18.94 -10.34
C LYS A 102 8.16 19.30 -8.86
N ASP A 103 8.11 18.31 -7.98
CA ASP A 103 8.15 18.49 -6.54
C ASP A 103 8.67 17.21 -5.85
N LEU A 104 9.87 17.31 -5.26
CA LEU A 104 10.52 16.23 -4.51
C LEU A 104 9.89 16.01 -3.12
N THR A 105 9.04 16.93 -2.65
CA THR A 105 8.32 16.78 -1.37
C THR A 105 7.02 15.98 -1.52
N SER A 106 6.68 15.57 -2.74
CA SER A 106 5.51 14.74 -3.00
C SER A 106 5.55 13.44 -2.17
N PRO A 107 4.48 13.11 -1.43
CA PRO A 107 4.44 11.94 -0.57
C PRO A 107 4.37 10.62 -1.34
N ALA A 108 4.31 10.66 -2.68
CA ALA A 108 4.22 9.48 -3.55
C ALA A 108 5.38 8.49 -3.37
N LEU A 109 6.60 8.98 -3.16
CA LEU A 109 7.78 8.12 -3.01
C LEU A 109 7.78 7.33 -1.68
N PRO A 110 7.52 7.95 -0.51
CA PRO A 110 7.30 7.20 0.73
C PRO A 110 6.21 6.14 0.64
N TYR A 111 5.07 6.44 -0.01
CA TYR A 111 4.01 5.45 -0.19
C TYR A 111 4.45 4.27 -1.05
N LEU A 112 5.19 4.52 -2.14
CA LEU A 112 5.72 3.45 -2.97
C LEU A 112 6.63 2.50 -2.18
N PHE A 113 7.55 3.05 -1.38
CA PHE A 113 8.40 2.23 -0.51
C PHE A 113 7.60 1.49 0.55
N GLY A 114 6.58 2.13 1.13
CA GLY A 114 5.69 1.50 2.10
C GLY A 114 4.92 0.32 1.50
N LEU A 115 4.39 0.48 0.29
CA LEU A 115 3.70 -0.58 -0.44
C LEU A 115 4.66 -1.73 -0.80
N ILE A 116 5.89 -1.45 -1.23
CA ILE A 116 6.90 -2.49 -1.48
C ILE A 116 7.26 -3.23 -0.19
N ALA A 117 7.40 -2.53 0.93
CA ALA A 117 7.65 -3.15 2.23
C ALA A 117 6.48 -4.07 2.64
N ILE A 118 5.22 -3.65 2.44
CA ILE A 118 4.06 -4.53 2.67
C ILE A 118 4.10 -5.74 1.75
N PHE A 119 4.49 -5.58 0.48
CA PHE A 119 4.62 -6.69 -0.45
C PHE A 119 5.66 -7.72 0.01
N ILE A 120 6.80 -7.26 0.56
CA ILE A 120 7.86 -8.13 1.05
C ILE A 120 7.41 -8.86 2.33
N VAL A 121 6.95 -8.11 3.34
CA VAL A 121 6.51 -8.61 4.65
C VAL A 121 5.30 -9.56 4.51
N GLY A 122 4.35 -9.22 3.64
CA GLY A 122 3.13 -10.00 3.42
C GLY A 122 2.07 -9.78 4.51
N SER A 123 1.14 -10.74 4.59
CA SER A 123 -0.10 -10.61 5.37
C SER A 123 0.11 -10.68 6.89
N GLY A 124 1.04 -11.50 7.38
CA GLY A 124 1.26 -11.75 8.81
C GLY A 124 0.13 -12.56 9.47
N LEU A 125 0.30 -12.91 10.75
CA LEU A 125 -0.66 -13.75 11.50
C LEU A 125 -2.04 -13.08 11.68
N TYR A 126 -2.08 -11.75 11.82
CA TYR A 126 -3.32 -10.96 11.96
C TYR A 126 -3.85 -10.53 10.58
N SER A 127 -4.19 -11.50 9.74
CA SER A 127 -4.74 -11.24 8.40
C SER A 127 -5.84 -12.24 8.05
N VAL A 128 -6.80 -11.81 7.24
CA VAL A 128 -7.81 -12.73 6.68
C VAL A 128 -7.15 -13.78 5.80
N ASP A 129 -6.03 -13.46 5.14
CA ASP A 129 -5.20 -14.42 4.39
C ASP A 129 -4.75 -15.59 5.27
N TYR A 130 -4.29 -15.33 6.50
CA TYR A 130 -3.87 -16.37 7.43
C TYR A 130 -5.05 -17.25 7.87
N TRP A 131 -6.19 -16.64 8.18
CA TRP A 131 -7.43 -17.37 8.50
C TRP A 131 -7.92 -18.23 7.34
N LEU A 132 -7.86 -17.72 6.11
CA LEU A 132 -8.26 -18.45 4.91
C LEU A 132 -7.34 -19.65 4.67
N LEU A 133 -6.02 -19.46 4.79
CA LEU A 133 -5.05 -20.56 4.67
C LEU A 133 -5.26 -21.60 5.76
N TYR A 134 -5.52 -21.19 7.00
CA TYR A 134 -5.83 -22.12 8.09
C TYR A 134 -7.11 -22.93 7.81
N ALA A 135 -8.16 -22.28 7.32
CA ALA A 135 -9.41 -22.95 6.95
C ALA A 135 -9.24 -23.92 5.77
N LEU A 136 -8.42 -23.57 4.77
CA LEU A 136 -8.13 -24.42 3.61
C LEU A 136 -7.16 -25.58 3.93
N ALA A 137 -6.26 -25.37 4.89
CA ALA A 137 -5.33 -26.38 5.39
C ALA A 137 -5.96 -27.29 6.47
N GLY A 138 -7.22 -27.05 6.84
CA GLY A 138 -8.02 -27.90 7.73
C GLY A 138 -8.47 -29.23 7.11
N ASN A 139 -7.56 -29.88 6.38
CA ASN A 139 -7.61 -31.28 5.96
C ASN A 139 -6.42 -32.00 6.60
#